data_AF-A0A957G2M4-F1
#
_entry.id   AF-A0A957G2M4-F1
#
_cell.length_a   1.000
_cell.length_b   1.000
_cell.length_c   1.000
_cell.angle_alpha   90.00
_cell.angle_beta   90.00
_cell.angle_gamma   90.00
#
_symmetry.space_group_name_H-M   'P 1'
#
loop_
_entity.id
_entity.type
_entity.pdbx_description
1 polymer ?
#
loop_
_entity_poly.entity_id
_entity_poly.type
_entity_poly.pdbx_seq_one_letter_code
_entity_poly.pdbx_strand_id
1 'polypeptide(L)'
;MRKKTILLIALFMFVMALVACGGSEPTPTAVPTEAPPVVPATLPATLPDIEEPIATFCDNVDPSFFQMNTLGLPYAWQANCVLASPYDASQPPGPKGLPDHVQINMGTLDPAGRSPFSPVIYIIPAAEYQQMWDAAGDSYVSNTMAKIKELIAAQPTSLAPSGNPVLPVEEIMGSNDLAVQGSYVNLGNTEGYRFVGRFSQDANPVTNQGLRYIYQG
;
A
#
# COMPACT_ATOMS: atom_id res chain seq x y z
N MET A 1 12.06 43.00 19.35
CA MET A 1 10.62 43.17 19.11
C MET A 1 9.90 41.84 19.32
N ARG A 2 9.52 41.56 20.56
CA ARG A 2 8.74 40.39 21.03
C ARG A 2 7.59 40.98 21.83
N LYS A 3 6.33 40.91 21.36
CA LYS A 3 5.13 41.23 22.18
C LYS A 3 3.74 41.11 21.51
N LYS A 4 3.60 40.57 20.28
CA LYS A 4 2.29 40.55 19.59
C LYS A 4 1.59 39.18 19.41
N THR A 5 2.12 38.09 19.95
CA THR A 5 1.62 36.73 19.62
C THR A 5 1.03 35.96 20.81
N ILE A 6 0.44 36.65 21.79
CA ILE A 6 -0.17 36.00 22.98
C ILE A 6 -1.70 36.27 23.06
N LEU A 7 -2.27 37.12 22.21
CA LEU A 7 -3.66 37.57 22.35
C LEU A 7 -4.68 36.90 21.41
N LEU A 8 -4.41 35.70 20.90
CA LEU A 8 -5.38 34.95 20.06
C LEU A 8 -5.74 33.55 20.58
N ILE A 9 -5.34 33.22 21.82
CA ILE A 9 -5.64 31.93 22.47
C ILE A 9 -6.83 32.04 23.45
N ALA A 10 -7.38 33.24 23.69
CA ALA A 10 -8.43 33.45 24.70
C ALA A 10 -9.88 33.55 24.16
N LEU A 11 -10.13 33.42 22.85
CA LEU A 11 -11.47 33.66 22.28
C LEU A 11 -12.15 32.42 21.64
N PHE A 12 -11.62 31.22 21.87
CA PHE A 12 -12.29 29.98 21.44
C PHE A 12 -12.46 28.99 22.60
N MET A 13 -12.73 29.53 23.79
CA MET A 13 -13.15 28.81 25.00
C MET A 13 -14.56 29.23 25.44
N PHE A 14 -15.43 29.63 24.50
CA PHE A 14 -16.74 30.17 24.81
C PHE A 14 -17.83 29.78 23.79
N VAL A 15 -17.98 28.47 23.53
CA VAL A 15 -19.25 27.90 23.03
C VAL A 15 -19.43 26.52 23.68
N MET A 16 -19.47 26.50 25.01
CA MET A 16 -19.96 25.37 25.81
C MET A 16 -21.13 25.89 26.64
N ALA A 17 -22.33 25.73 26.12
CA ALA A 17 -23.60 25.64 26.86
C ALA A 17 -24.74 25.69 25.85
N LEU A 18 -25.48 24.58 25.71
CA LEU A 18 -26.93 24.52 25.90
C LEU A 18 -27.56 23.32 25.18
N VAL A 19 -28.42 22.63 25.94
CA VAL A 19 -29.54 21.78 25.50
C VAL A 19 -29.21 20.33 25.14
N ALA A 20 -29.50 19.40 26.06
CA ALA A 20 -30.70 18.57 25.96
C ALA A 20 -30.82 17.62 27.16
N CYS A 21 -31.74 17.96 28.08
CA CYS A 21 -32.41 16.97 28.92
C CYS A 21 -33.43 16.21 28.05
N GLY A 22 -33.40 14.88 28.12
CA GLY A 22 -34.46 13.98 27.69
C GLY A 22 -34.11 12.62 28.25
N GLY A 23 -34.71 12.16 29.35
CA GLY A 23 -36.07 11.64 29.32
C GLY A 23 -35.97 10.11 29.20
N SER A 24 -35.62 9.45 30.31
CA SER A 24 -35.59 7.98 30.38
C SER A 24 -37.01 7.46 30.49
N GLU A 25 -37.60 7.05 29.36
CA GLU A 25 -38.84 6.28 29.33
C GLU A 25 -38.58 4.82 29.78
N PRO A 26 -39.46 4.24 30.60
CA PRO A 26 -39.38 2.83 30.95
C PRO A 26 -39.72 1.98 29.71
N THR A 27 -38.80 1.09 29.35
CA THR A 27 -38.99 0.08 28.30
C THR A 27 -40.20 -0.81 28.66
N PRO A 28 -41.20 -0.96 27.77
CA PRO A 28 -42.32 -1.86 28.00
C PRO A 28 -41.84 -3.31 28.01
N THR A 29 -42.21 -4.03 29.07
CA THR A 29 -42.06 -5.48 29.21
C THR A 29 -42.74 -6.19 28.03
N ALA A 30 -41.94 -6.84 27.17
CA ALA A 30 -42.45 -7.64 26.08
C ALA A 30 -43.26 -8.83 26.61
N VAL A 31 -44.49 -8.97 26.11
CA VAL A 31 -45.35 -10.13 26.33
C VAL A 31 -44.77 -11.32 25.54
N PRO A 32 -44.68 -12.53 26.12
CA PRO A 32 -44.21 -13.71 25.41
C PRO A 32 -45.15 -14.02 24.23
N THR A 33 -44.64 -13.86 23.00
CA THR A 33 -45.31 -14.36 21.80
C THR A 33 -45.07 -15.86 21.69
N GLU A 34 -46.17 -16.60 21.59
CA GLU A 34 -46.22 -18.05 21.38
C GLU A 34 -45.47 -18.43 20.10
N ALA A 35 -44.57 -19.41 20.21
CA ALA A 35 -43.73 -19.85 19.11
C ALA A 35 -44.58 -20.60 18.06
N PRO A 36 -44.44 -20.28 16.75
CA PRO A 36 -45.11 -21.03 15.70
C PRO A 36 -44.62 -22.50 15.63
N PRO A 37 -45.46 -23.41 15.13
CA PRO A 37 -45.13 -24.83 15.02
C PRO A 37 -43.87 -25.05 14.18
N VAL A 38 -42.96 -25.86 14.72
CA VAL A 38 -41.70 -26.26 14.08
C VAL A 38 -42.02 -27.10 12.84
N VAL A 39 -41.89 -26.50 11.67
CA VAL A 39 -41.89 -27.21 10.39
C VAL A 39 -40.59 -28.02 10.30
N PRO A 40 -40.62 -29.33 9.98
CA PRO A 40 -39.41 -30.12 9.78
C PRO A 40 -38.54 -29.48 8.68
N ALA A 41 -37.37 -28.97 9.08
CA ALA A 41 -36.38 -28.45 8.16
C ALA A 41 -35.94 -29.57 7.22
N THR A 42 -36.32 -29.47 5.94
CA THR A 42 -35.74 -30.29 4.88
C THR A 42 -34.31 -29.79 4.71
N LEU A 43 -33.33 -30.59 5.15
CA LEU A 43 -31.92 -30.30 4.94
C LEU A 43 -31.65 -30.15 3.43
N PRO A 44 -31.20 -28.98 2.95
CA PRO A 44 -30.58 -28.89 1.64
C PRO A 44 -29.23 -29.60 1.75
N ALA A 45 -29.15 -30.82 1.22
CA ALA A 45 -27.87 -31.48 0.99
C ALA A 45 -27.23 -30.88 -0.27
N THR A 46 -26.66 -29.69 -0.13
CA THR A 46 -25.66 -29.19 -1.06
C THR A 46 -24.41 -29.00 -0.22
N LEU A 47 -23.55 -30.03 -0.22
CA LEU A 47 -22.19 -29.89 0.29
C LEU A 47 -21.54 -28.72 -0.45
N PRO A 48 -20.92 -27.76 0.25
CA PRO A 48 -20.14 -26.73 -0.42
C PRO A 48 -19.08 -27.42 -1.27
N ASP A 49 -18.95 -26.97 -2.51
CA ASP A 49 -17.81 -27.31 -3.36
C ASP A 49 -16.55 -27.04 -2.55
N ILE A 50 -15.73 -28.08 -2.34
CA ILE A 50 -14.40 -27.90 -1.75
C ILE A 50 -13.57 -27.31 -2.88
N GLU A 51 -13.59 -25.99 -3.00
CA GLU A 51 -12.79 -25.24 -3.97
C GLU A 51 -11.32 -25.60 -3.68
N GLU A 52 -10.68 -26.31 -4.62
CA GLU A 52 -9.26 -26.63 -4.50
C GLU A 52 -8.49 -25.32 -4.30
N PRO A 53 -7.51 -25.28 -3.36
CA PRO A 53 -6.73 -24.07 -3.15
C PRO A 53 -6.01 -23.71 -4.45
N ILE A 54 -6.36 -22.53 -4.98
CA ILE A 54 -5.77 -21.98 -6.20
C ILE A 54 -4.28 -21.78 -5.92
N ALA A 55 -3.40 -22.33 -6.76
CA ALA A 55 -1.95 -22.17 -6.60
C ALA A 55 -1.58 -20.69 -6.58
N THR A 56 -0.81 -20.28 -5.57
CA THR A 56 -0.39 -18.89 -5.39
C THR A 56 0.87 -18.58 -6.21
N PHE A 57 1.18 -17.30 -6.39
CA PHE A 57 2.43 -16.89 -7.07
C PHE A 57 3.68 -17.50 -6.39
N CYS A 58 3.68 -17.52 -5.06
CA CYS A 58 4.77 -18.05 -4.25
C CYS A 58 4.92 -19.57 -4.34
N ASP A 59 3.89 -20.31 -4.75
CA ASP A 59 3.99 -21.75 -5.01
C ASP A 59 4.72 -22.05 -6.32
N ASN A 60 4.76 -21.08 -7.25
CA ASN A 60 5.34 -21.20 -8.57
C ASN A 60 6.73 -20.56 -8.70
N VAL A 61 7.16 -19.81 -7.68
CA VAL A 61 8.44 -19.10 -7.66
C VAL A 61 9.21 -19.49 -6.42
N ASP A 62 10.34 -20.18 -6.60
CA ASP A 62 11.27 -20.50 -5.51
C ASP A 62 12.25 -19.32 -5.30
N PRO A 63 12.25 -18.67 -4.11
CA PRO A 63 13.17 -17.58 -3.80
C PRO A 63 14.65 -17.95 -3.91
N SER A 64 15.01 -19.24 -3.82
CA SER A 64 16.39 -19.69 -3.94
C SER A 64 16.96 -19.56 -5.36
N PHE A 65 16.11 -19.36 -6.38
CA PHE A 65 16.55 -19.13 -7.75
C PHE A 65 17.03 -17.71 -8.03
N PHE A 66 16.73 -16.75 -7.15
CA PHE A 66 17.27 -15.40 -7.31
C PHE A 66 18.78 -15.42 -7.04
N GLN A 67 19.53 -14.78 -7.92
CA GLN A 67 20.95 -14.50 -7.73
C GLN A 67 21.16 -13.01 -7.86
N MET A 68 21.75 -12.39 -6.82
CA MET A 68 22.08 -10.99 -6.84
C MET A 68 23.56 -10.80 -6.54
N ASN A 69 24.24 -10.10 -7.44
CA ASN A 69 25.57 -9.57 -7.20
C ASN A 69 25.43 -8.14 -6.66
N THR A 70 25.76 -7.95 -5.38
CA THR A 70 25.65 -6.64 -4.72
C THR A 70 26.78 -5.68 -5.09
N LEU A 71 27.73 -6.10 -5.94
CA LEU A 71 28.90 -5.32 -6.36
C LEU A 71 29.67 -4.71 -5.18
N GLY A 72 29.72 -5.42 -4.05
CA GLY A 72 30.43 -4.99 -2.84
C GLY A 72 29.63 -4.09 -1.90
N LEU A 73 28.32 -3.91 -2.11
CA LEU A 73 27.46 -3.26 -1.11
C LEU A 73 27.46 -4.09 0.19
N PRO A 74 27.44 -3.43 1.36
CA PRO A 74 27.67 -4.07 2.66
C PRO A 74 26.47 -4.86 3.19
N TYR A 75 25.35 -4.89 2.45
CA TYR A 75 24.11 -5.51 2.91
C TYR A 75 24.09 -6.99 2.54
N ALA A 76 23.84 -7.83 3.55
CA ALA A 76 23.29 -9.16 3.30
C ALA A 76 21.91 -9.01 2.63
N TRP A 77 21.54 -9.97 1.79
CA TRP A 77 20.25 -9.96 1.12
C TRP A 77 19.61 -11.34 1.14
N GLN A 78 18.28 -11.35 1.09
CA GLN A 78 17.48 -12.57 1.00
C GLN A 78 16.22 -12.29 0.20
N ALA A 79 15.91 -13.19 -0.74
CA ALA A 79 14.59 -13.23 -1.38
C ALA A 79 13.63 -14.02 -0.49
N ASN A 80 12.44 -13.46 -0.27
CA ASN A 80 11.39 -14.06 0.56
C ASN A 80 10.09 -14.10 -0.24
N CYS A 81 9.40 -15.25 -0.23
CA CYS A 81 7.99 -15.29 -0.61
C CYS A 81 7.17 -14.70 0.53
N VAL A 82 6.40 -13.66 0.23
CA VAL A 82 5.52 -12.97 1.17
C VAL A 82 4.09 -13.23 0.74
N LEU A 83 3.27 -13.70 1.69
CA LEU A 83 1.87 -13.98 1.44
C LEU A 83 1.07 -12.69 1.21
N ALA A 84 -0.02 -12.81 0.47
CA ALA A 84 -0.92 -11.72 0.15
C ALA A 84 -1.42 -11.02 1.42
N SER A 85 -1.42 -9.69 1.38
CA SER A 85 -2.16 -8.84 2.29
C SER A 85 -3.40 -8.32 1.56
N PRO A 86 -4.61 -8.50 2.14
CA PRO A 86 -5.83 -8.02 1.50
C PRO A 86 -5.81 -6.51 1.37
N TYR A 87 -6.57 -5.99 0.41
CA TYR A 87 -6.83 -4.57 0.31
C TYR A 87 -7.46 -4.05 1.62
N ASP A 88 -6.86 -3.02 2.20
CA ASP A 88 -7.32 -2.35 3.41
C ASP A 88 -7.16 -0.83 3.27
N ALA A 89 -8.29 -0.13 3.21
CA ALA A 89 -8.38 1.32 3.19
C ALA A 89 -8.71 1.94 4.56
N SER A 90 -8.81 1.13 5.62
CA SER A 90 -9.29 1.57 6.94
C SER A 90 -8.26 2.35 7.74
N GLN A 91 -6.96 2.22 7.41
CA GLN A 91 -5.86 2.82 8.17
C GLN A 91 -5.12 3.90 7.36
N PRO A 92 -4.80 5.06 7.97
CA PRO A 92 -3.83 6.01 7.41
C PRO A 92 -2.47 5.32 7.17
N PRO A 93 -1.65 5.79 6.20
CA PRO A 93 -1.77 7.02 5.40
C PRO A 93 -2.62 6.90 4.12
N GLY A 94 -3.23 5.75 3.85
CA GLY A 94 -4.00 5.47 2.64
C GLY A 94 -4.17 3.96 2.46
N PRO A 95 -4.89 3.53 1.41
CA PRO A 95 -5.11 2.11 1.17
C PRO A 95 -3.80 1.35 0.94
N LYS A 96 -3.79 0.10 1.38
CA LYS A 96 -2.68 -0.86 1.23
C LYS A 96 -3.22 -2.21 0.80
N GLY A 97 -2.34 -3.09 0.35
CA GLY A 97 -2.67 -4.46 0.00
C GLY A 97 -1.80 -4.91 -1.16
N LEU A 98 -1.19 -6.08 -1.02
CA LEU A 98 -0.33 -6.69 -2.04
C LEU A 98 -0.77 -8.14 -2.25
N PRO A 99 -0.77 -8.65 -3.50
CA PRO A 99 -0.92 -10.08 -3.72
C PRO A 99 0.30 -10.83 -3.18
N ASP A 100 0.28 -12.16 -3.28
CA ASP A 100 1.47 -12.98 -3.06
C ASP A 100 2.60 -12.47 -3.96
N HIS A 101 3.78 -12.24 -3.39
CA HIS A 101 4.88 -11.62 -4.10
C HIS A 101 6.24 -12.07 -3.55
N VAL A 102 7.29 -11.80 -4.30
CA VAL A 102 8.66 -11.94 -3.79
C VAL A 102 9.15 -10.57 -3.32
N GLN A 103 9.65 -10.55 -2.08
CA GLN A 103 10.32 -9.40 -1.49
C GLN A 103 11.80 -9.74 -1.29
N ILE A 104 12.69 -9.00 -1.94
CA ILE A 104 14.14 -9.10 -1.74
C ILE A 104 14.55 -8.04 -0.74
N ASN A 105 14.84 -8.50 0.47
CA ASN A 105 15.27 -7.70 1.58
C ASN A 105 16.78 -7.45 1.53
N MET A 106 17.23 -6.26 1.92
CA MET A 106 18.64 -5.93 2.11
C MET A 106 18.88 -5.40 3.52
N GLY A 107 19.86 -5.96 4.24
CA GLY A 107 20.08 -5.69 5.65
C GLY A 107 19.18 -6.54 6.53
N THR A 108 17.97 -6.07 6.85
CA THR A 108 17.00 -6.84 7.64
C THR A 108 16.32 -7.89 6.78
N LEU A 109 16.73 -9.15 6.93
CA LEU A 109 16.35 -10.25 6.04
C LEU A 109 14.89 -10.70 6.18
N ASP A 110 14.33 -10.63 7.39
CA ASP A 110 12.92 -10.95 7.65
C ASP A 110 12.01 -9.81 7.17
N PRO A 111 11.05 -10.07 6.27
CA PRO A 111 10.05 -9.09 5.85
C PRO A 111 9.31 -8.42 7.02
N ALA A 112 8.96 -9.16 8.07
CA ALA A 112 8.19 -8.64 9.21
C ALA A 112 9.01 -7.67 10.08
N GLY A 113 10.32 -7.81 10.11
CA GLY A 113 11.23 -6.94 10.86
C GLY A 113 11.65 -5.67 10.12
N ARG A 114 11.24 -5.50 8.85
CA ARG A 114 11.70 -4.39 8.01
C ARG A 114 11.13 -3.06 8.49
N SER A 115 12.01 -2.08 8.70
CA SER A 115 11.58 -0.70 8.95
C SER A 115 11.14 -0.04 7.64
N PRO A 116 10.16 0.88 7.67
CA PRO A 116 9.84 1.70 6.51
C PRO A 116 11.11 2.30 5.90
N PHE A 117 11.18 2.29 4.57
CA PHE A 117 12.27 2.90 3.79
C PHE A 117 13.60 2.14 3.83
N SER A 118 13.65 0.98 4.48
CA SER A 118 14.77 0.05 4.32
C SER A 118 14.86 -0.39 2.85
N PRO A 119 16.06 -0.54 2.27
CA PRO A 119 16.21 -0.94 0.87
C PRO A 119 15.54 -2.29 0.60
N VAL A 120 14.75 -2.34 -0.48
CA VAL A 120 13.92 -3.48 -0.83
C VAL A 120 13.70 -3.52 -2.34
N ILE A 121 13.58 -4.72 -2.90
CA ILE A 121 13.08 -4.94 -4.27
C ILE A 121 11.81 -5.78 -4.16
N TYR A 122 10.78 -5.36 -4.88
CA TYR A 122 9.52 -6.08 -4.99
C TYR A 122 9.40 -6.71 -6.38
N ILE A 123 8.97 -7.96 -6.43
CA ILE A 123 8.55 -8.65 -7.66
C ILE A 123 7.11 -9.08 -7.43
N ILE A 124 6.19 -8.30 -7.99
CA ILE A 124 4.75 -8.40 -7.75
C ILE A 124 4.07 -8.84 -9.05
N PRO A 125 3.22 -9.87 -9.01
CA PRO A 125 2.45 -10.29 -10.17
C PRO A 125 1.41 -9.20 -10.50
N ALA A 126 1.64 -8.52 -11.64
CA ALA A 126 1.02 -7.23 -11.93
C ALA A 126 -0.49 -7.32 -12.16
N ALA A 127 -0.98 -8.40 -12.78
CA ALA A 127 -2.40 -8.57 -13.07
C ALA A 127 -3.22 -8.76 -11.79
N GLU A 128 -2.68 -9.50 -10.83
CA GLU A 128 -3.25 -9.82 -9.54
C GLU A 128 -3.27 -8.58 -8.65
N TYR A 129 -2.19 -7.78 -8.66
CA TYR A 129 -2.15 -6.52 -7.94
C TYR A 129 -3.21 -5.54 -8.47
N GLN A 130 -3.33 -5.45 -9.80
CA GLN A 130 -4.35 -4.65 -10.44
C GLN A 130 -5.76 -5.13 -10.08
N GLN A 131 -6.02 -6.44 -10.23
CA GLN A 131 -7.32 -7.05 -9.96
C GLN A 131 -7.77 -6.85 -8.51
N MET A 132 -6.85 -7.02 -7.55
CA MET A 132 -7.14 -6.84 -6.13
C MET A 132 -7.68 -5.43 -5.84
N TRP A 133 -7.04 -4.40 -6.41
CA TRP A 133 -7.42 -3.01 -6.20
C TRP A 133 -8.70 -2.63 -6.98
N ASP A 134 -8.80 -3.06 -8.24
CA ASP A 134 -9.99 -2.84 -9.07
C ASP A 134 -11.24 -3.50 -8.44
N ALA A 135 -11.11 -4.70 -7.85
CA ALA A 135 -12.20 -5.38 -7.15
C ALA A 135 -12.68 -4.63 -5.90
N ALA A 136 -11.81 -3.83 -5.27
CA ALA A 136 -12.16 -2.94 -4.18
C ALA A 136 -12.72 -1.59 -4.66
N GLY A 137 -12.82 -1.37 -5.97
CA GLY A 137 -13.30 -0.12 -6.57
C GLY A 137 -12.25 1.00 -6.57
N ASP A 138 -10.97 0.69 -6.32
CA ASP A 138 -9.87 1.65 -6.35
C ASP A 138 -8.99 1.43 -7.59
N SER A 139 -9.06 2.39 -8.53
CA SER A 139 -8.31 2.33 -9.79
C SER A 139 -6.87 2.86 -9.69
N TYR A 140 -6.36 3.19 -8.49
CA TYR A 140 -5.05 3.80 -8.31
C TYR A 140 -3.92 2.96 -8.93
N VAL A 141 -3.87 1.65 -8.63
CA VAL A 141 -2.84 0.75 -9.14
C VAL A 141 -2.92 0.66 -10.66
N SER A 142 -4.12 0.46 -11.21
CA SER A 142 -4.39 0.39 -12.65
C SER A 142 -3.92 1.65 -13.39
N ASN A 143 -4.29 2.82 -12.89
CA ASN A 143 -3.89 4.10 -13.47
C ASN A 143 -2.37 4.33 -13.37
N THR A 144 -1.76 3.92 -12.27
CA THR A 144 -0.32 4.07 -12.04
C THR A 144 0.47 3.13 -12.95
N MET A 145 0.07 1.87 -13.07
CA MET A 145 0.66 0.92 -14.02
C MET A 145 0.53 1.38 -15.47
N ALA A 146 -0.62 1.96 -15.86
CA ALA A 146 -0.80 2.50 -17.20
C ALA A 146 0.20 3.63 -17.49
N LYS A 147 0.40 4.57 -16.53
CA LYS A 147 1.39 5.64 -16.65
C LYS A 147 2.83 5.12 -16.69
N ILE A 148 3.16 4.10 -15.91
CA ILE A 148 4.48 3.44 -15.94
C ILE A 148 4.73 2.88 -17.35
N LYS A 149 3.77 2.12 -17.90
CA LYS A 149 3.87 1.52 -19.24
C LYS A 149 3.99 2.59 -20.32
N GLU A 150 3.19 3.66 -20.25
CA GLU A 150 3.27 4.79 -21.17
C GLU A 150 4.65 5.45 -21.13
N LEU A 151 5.18 5.69 -19.93
CA LEU A 151 6.48 6.33 -19.74
C LEU A 151 7.64 5.47 -20.27
N ILE A 152 7.60 4.15 -20.04
CA ILE A 152 8.58 3.18 -20.57
C ILE A 152 8.48 3.09 -22.10
N ALA A 153 7.28 3.14 -22.67
CA ALA A 153 7.09 3.09 -24.11
C ALA A 153 7.51 4.40 -24.82
N ALA A 154 7.22 5.55 -24.21
CA ALA A 154 7.50 6.86 -24.80
C ALA A 154 8.97 7.27 -24.69
N GLN A 155 9.67 6.82 -23.63
CA GLN A 155 11.05 7.18 -23.30
C GLN A 155 11.41 8.66 -23.59
N PRO A 156 10.68 9.64 -23.01
CA PRO A 156 11.05 11.05 -23.15
C PRO A 156 12.52 11.29 -22.79
N THR A 157 13.13 12.30 -23.42
CA THR A 157 14.56 12.63 -23.21
C THR A 157 14.92 12.94 -21.76
N SER A 158 13.94 13.29 -20.93
CA SER A 158 14.09 13.50 -19.50
C SER A 158 12.83 13.10 -18.75
N LEU A 159 13.00 12.46 -17.59
CA LEU A 159 11.90 12.25 -16.63
C LEU A 159 11.44 13.58 -16.04
N ALA A 160 10.16 13.65 -15.65
CA ALA A 160 9.64 14.79 -14.91
C ALA A 160 10.41 14.95 -13.59
N PRO A 161 10.66 16.19 -13.12
CA PRO A 161 11.40 16.43 -11.89
C PRO A 161 10.61 16.07 -10.61
N SER A 162 9.34 15.70 -10.75
CA SER A 162 8.44 15.28 -9.68
C SER A 162 7.25 14.51 -10.28
N GLY A 163 6.46 13.84 -9.44
CA GLY A 163 5.22 13.18 -9.83
C GLY A 163 5.39 11.95 -10.72
N ASN A 164 6.60 11.36 -10.78
CA ASN A 164 6.77 10.12 -11.53
C ASN A 164 5.97 9.00 -10.85
N PRO A 165 5.28 8.15 -11.63
CA PRO A 165 4.49 7.06 -11.05
C PRO A 165 5.44 6.05 -10.38
N VAL A 166 5.03 5.49 -9.25
CA VAL A 166 5.80 4.49 -8.51
C VAL A 166 4.83 3.49 -7.90
N LEU A 167 5.24 2.24 -7.83
CA LEU A 167 4.62 1.16 -7.09
C LEU A 167 5.71 0.35 -6.36
N PRO A 168 5.37 -0.42 -5.30
CA PRO A 168 4.04 -0.54 -4.69
C PRO A 168 3.66 0.66 -3.82
N VAL A 169 2.37 0.81 -3.48
CA VAL A 169 1.87 1.95 -2.68
C VAL A 169 2.42 1.95 -1.26
N GLU A 170 2.81 0.78 -0.75
CA GLU A 170 3.37 0.55 0.58
C GLU A 170 4.66 1.33 0.81
N GLU A 171 5.39 1.65 -0.27
CA GLU A 171 6.65 2.41 -0.21
C GLU A 171 6.45 3.93 -0.35
N ILE A 172 5.21 4.36 -0.63
CA ILE A 172 4.88 5.75 -0.96
C ILE A 172 4.20 6.40 0.23
N MET A 173 4.92 7.33 0.86
CA MET A 173 4.38 8.17 1.92
C MET A 173 4.42 9.64 1.49
N GLY A 174 3.30 10.14 0.97
CA GLY A 174 3.17 11.48 0.42
C GLY A 174 3.33 11.51 -1.10
N SER A 175 3.78 12.65 -1.63
CA SER A 175 3.95 12.86 -3.07
C SER A 175 5.40 12.70 -3.48
N ASN A 176 5.65 12.19 -4.70
CA ASN A 176 6.99 12.25 -5.29
C ASN A 176 7.29 13.71 -5.64
N ASP A 177 7.94 14.43 -4.72
CA ASP A 177 8.19 15.87 -4.87
C ASP A 177 9.55 16.19 -5.50
N LEU A 178 10.39 15.16 -5.66
CA LEU A 178 11.70 15.24 -6.30
C LEU A 178 11.99 13.95 -7.07
N ALA A 179 12.49 14.10 -8.28
CA ALA A 179 13.07 13.05 -9.11
C ALA A 179 14.21 13.63 -9.94
N VAL A 180 15.39 13.03 -9.79
CA VAL A 180 16.62 13.44 -10.47
C VAL A 180 17.39 12.23 -10.96
N GLN A 181 18.33 12.45 -11.87
CA GLN A 181 19.15 11.38 -12.48
C GLN A 181 18.29 10.27 -13.12
N GLY A 182 17.17 10.68 -13.70
CA GLY A 182 16.25 9.81 -14.42
C GLY A 182 16.92 9.17 -15.64
N SER A 183 16.70 7.87 -15.82
CA SER A 183 17.18 7.14 -17.00
C SER A 183 16.24 5.97 -17.30
N TYR A 184 16.06 5.69 -18.58
CA TYR A 184 15.50 4.42 -19.03
C TYR A 184 16.57 3.34 -18.99
N VAL A 185 16.15 2.11 -18.73
CA VAL A 185 17.02 0.95 -18.59
C VAL A 185 16.37 -0.19 -19.36
N ASN A 186 17.15 -0.82 -20.24
CA ASN A 186 16.76 -2.06 -20.90
C ASN A 186 17.73 -3.15 -20.43
N LEU A 187 17.18 -4.19 -19.80
CA LEU A 187 17.89 -5.34 -19.22
C LEU A 187 17.76 -6.58 -20.12
N GLY A 188 17.45 -6.40 -21.40
CA GLY A 188 17.24 -7.47 -22.38
C GLY A 188 15.79 -7.91 -22.47
N ASN A 189 15.32 -8.62 -21.44
CA ASN A 189 13.93 -9.12 -21.36
C ASN A 189 13.02 -8.24 -20.49
N THR A 190 13.56 -7.21 -19.86
CA THR A 190 12.81 -6.27 -19.02
C THR A 190 13.22 -4.85 -19.36
N GLU A 191 12.24 -3.96 -19.43
CA GLU A 191 12.45 -2.54 -19.66
C GLU A 191 11.87 -1.77 -18.50
N GLY A 192 12.51 -0.67 -18.15
CA GLY A 192 12.07 0.14 -17.03
C GLY A 192 12.69 1.52 -17.06
N TYR A 193 12.44 2.26 -15.99
CA TYR A 193 13.15 3.50 -15.70
C TYR A 193 13.59 3.52 -14.24
N ARG A 194 14.64 4.28 -14.00
CA ARG A 194 15.19 4.55 -12.67
C ARG A 194 15.33 6.03 -12.44
N PHE A 195 15.31 6.42 -11.18
CA PHE A 195 15.64 7.77 -10.75
C PHE A 195 16.03 7.78 -9.27
N VAL A 196 16.65 8.87 -8.84
CA VAL A 196 16.81 9.19 -7.42
C VAL A 196 15.69 10.14 -7.05
N GLY A 197 14.84 9.77 -6.10
CA GLY A 197 13.67 10.54 -5.74
C GLY A 197 13.44 10.67 -4.24
N ARG A 198 12.43 11.47 -3.89
CA ARG A 198 11.94 11.65 -2.53
C ARG A 198 10.41 11.55 -2.52
N PHE A 199 9.87 11.06 -1.41
CA PHE A 199 8.46 11.20 -1.08
C PHE A 199 8.32 12.07 0.16
N SER A 200 7.49 13.11 0.06
CA SER A 200 7.26 14.04 1.16
C SER A 200 5.79 14.47 1.21
N GLN A 201 5.31 14.73 2.43
CA GLN A 201 4.03 15.38 2.70
C GLN A 201 4.19 16.88 3.00
N ASP A 202 5.41 17.32 3.31
CA ASP A 202 5.73 18.68 3.74
C ASP A 202 6.90 19.29 2.96
N ALA A 203 7.04 20.61 3.03
CA ALA A 203 8.13 21.38 2.40
C ALA A 203 9.49 21.29 3.14
N ASN A 204 9.82 20.11 3.66
CA ASN A 204 11.08 19.88 4.37
C ASN A 204 12.28 19.97 3.41
N PRO A 205 13.46 20.42 3.89
CA PRO A 205 14.67 20.46 3.08
C PRO A 205 15.05 19.07 2.57
N VAL A 206 15.62 19.02 1.37
CA VAL A 206 16.13 17.77 0.80
C VAL A 206 17.41 17.37 1.53
N THR A 207 17.40 16.19 2.12
CA THR A 207 18.57 15.58 2.77
C THR A 207 18.82 14.20 2.18
N ASN A 208 20.05 13.70 2.28
CA ASN A 208 20.41 12.38 1.76
C ASN A 208 19.59 11.25 2.40
N GLN A 209 19.12 11.44 3.64
CA GLN A 209 18.30 10.47 4.36
C GLN A 209 16.90 10.29 3.74
N GLY A 210 16.39 11.31 3.04
CA GLY A 210 15.09 11.26 2.37
C GLY A 210 15.16 10.82 0.91
N LEU A 211 16.36 10.68 0.34
CA LEU A 211 16.56 10.30 -1.05
C LEU A 211 16.59 8.78 -1.20
N ARG A 212 16.01 8.29 -2.29
CA ARG A 212 15.95 6.87 -2.62
C ARG A 212 16.24 6.64 -4.07
N TYR A 213 16.93 5.54 -4.33
CA TYR A 213 16.95 4.97 -5.66
C TYR A 213 15.64 4.22 -5.90
N ILE A 214 14.98 4.52 -7.02
CA ILE A 214 13.72 3.89 -7.41
C ILE A 214 13.91 3.34 -8.82
N TYR A 215 13.45 2.11 -9.04
CA TYR A 215 13.34 1.47 -10.35
C TYR A 215 11.91 0.95 -10.52
N GLN A 216 11.37 1.08 -11.73
CA GLN A 216 10.05 0.56 -12.13
C GLN A 216 10.20 -0.07 -13.52
N GLY A 217 9.72 -1.29 -13.69
CA GLY A 217 9.79 -2.05 -14.95
C GLY A 217 9.18 -3.43 -14.82
#